data_AF-A0A5B0M9H9-F1
#
_entry.id   AF-A0A5B0M9H9-F1
#
_cell.length_a   1.000
_cell.length_b   1.000
_cell.length_c   1.000
_cell.angle_alpha   90.00
_cell.angle_beta   90.00
_cell.angle_gamma   90.00
#
_symmetry.space_group_name_H-M   'P 1'
#
loop_
_entity.id
_entity.type
_entity.pdbx_description
1 polymer ?
#
loop_
_entity_poly.entity_id
_entity_poly.type
_entity_poly.pdbx_seq_one_letter_code
_entity_poly.pdbx_strand_id
1 'polypeptide(L)'
;MRVSMVGLAAEVRICKEICKRTQGQYGVILNEHHFKELLFEAISPPPIAKSTTNGPKTQSSSLIQMGFPNKITHDAHQVDASTHSFCACHSKLQSTGFICPRCGSKNCEIPTNCSVCGLTIVSSPHLARSYRHLFPVSNWIEKNANSLSHQTFKCFGCDKELQVNKASQTNDESNGNSNNATNANNPSINLYHCPRCKNMFCYECDIYHEQLGLCPGCC
;
A
#
# COMPACT_ATOMS: atom_id res chain seq x y z
N MET A 1 3.92 -7.60 -24.18
CA MET A 1 5.14 -7.31 -23.41
C MET A 1 5.25 -5.80 -23.27
N ARG A 2 5.41 -5.29 -22.04
CA ARG A 2 5.56 -3.86 -21.73
C ARG A 2 6.98 -3.63 -21.23
N VAL A 3 7.64 -2.57 -21.72
CA VAL A 3 9.03 -2.26 -21.36
C VAL A 3 9.10 -0.85 -20.79
N SER A 4 9.47 -0.72 -19.52
CA SER A 4 9.79 0.56 -18.89
C SER A 4 11.30 0.67 -18.69
N MET A 5 11.89 1.83 -18.96
CA MET A 5 13.35 2.05 -18.82
C MET A 5 13.62 3.34 -18.05
N VAL A 6 14.68 3.32 -17.25
CA VAL A 6 15.18 4.50 -16.54
C VAL A 6 16.57 4.85 -17.10
N GLY A 7 16.71 6.05 -17.64
CA GLY A 7 17.97 6.58 -18.20
C GLY A 7 18.76 7.36 -17.17
N LEU A 8 20.10 7.28 -17.25
CA LEU A 8 21.02 8.10 -16.47
C LEU A 8 21.45 9.32 -17.30
N ALA A 9 21.39 10.51 -16.69
CA ALA A 9 21.84 11.81 -17.21
C ALA A 9 21.14 12.36 -18.47
N ALA A 10 20.90 11.54 -19.50
CA ALA A 10 20.36 12.00 -20.78
C ALA A 10 19.26 11.08 -21.33
N GLU A 11 18.37 11.68 -22.12
CA GLU A 11 17.34 10.96 -22.87
C GLU A 11 17.93 10.30 -24.12
N VAL A 12 17.72 8.99 -24.26
CA VAL A 12 18.06 8.25 -25.48
C VAL A 12 16.79 8.05 -26.31
N ARG A 13 16.75 8.64 -27.51
CA ARG A 13 15.58 8.65 -28.41
C ARG A 13 15.03 7.26 -28.72
N ILE A 14 15.92 6.28 -28.89
CA ILE A 14 15.57 4.87 -29.17
C ILE A 14 14.86 4.25 -27.97
N CYS A 15 15.40 4.41 -26.75
CA CYS A 15 14.79 3.90 -25.53
C CYS A 15 13.39 4.48 -25.30
N LYS A 16 13.22 5.79 -25.51
CA LYS A 16 11.92 6.44 -25.42
C LYS A 16 10.92 5.91 -26.45
N GLU A 17 11.37 5.64 -27.68
CA GLU A 17 10.51 5.06 -28.71
C GLU A 17 10.07 3.64 -28.35
N ILE A 18 10.97 2.82 -27.78
CA ILE A 18 10.66 1.46 -27.32
C ILE A 18 9.60 1.50 -26.20
N CYS A 19 9.80 2.35 -25.19
CA CYS A 19 8.83 2.51 -24.10
C CYS A 19 7.47 3.00 -24.64
N LYS A 20 7.48 3.99 -25.54
CA LYS A 20 6.25 4.51 -26.16
C LYS A 20 5.48 3.43 -26.95
N ARG A 21 6.18 2.64 -27.76
CA ARG A 21 5.56 1.57 -28.57
C ARG A 21 5.05 0.41 -27.73
N THR A 22 5.73 0.09 -26.63
CA THR A 22 5.35 -1.01 -25.72
C THR A 22 4.39 -0.57 -24.60
N GLN A 23 3.94 0.69 -24.62
CA GLN A 23 3.10 1.30 -23.58
C GLN A 23 3.73 1.23 -22.17
N GLY A 24 5.06 1.30 -22.10
CA GLY A 24 5.82 1.44 -20.87
C GLY A 24 6.17 2.89 -20.56
N GLN A 25 6.90 3.09 -19.46
CA GLN A 25 7.34 4.41 -19.01
C GLN A 25 8.84 4.62 -19.26
N TYR A 26 9.23 5.85 -19.59
CA TYR A 26 10.63 6.25 -19.74
C TYR A 26 10.91 7.46 -18.85
N GLY A 27 11.83 7.33 -17.90
CA GLY A 27 12.24 8.40 -16.99
C GLY A 27 13.74 8.66 -17.07
N VAL A 28 14.18 9.91 -16.93
CA VAL A 28 15.60 10.28 -16.87
C VAL A 28 15.92 10.80 -15.47
N ILE A 29 16.95 10.23 -14.86
CA ILE A 29 17.36 10.56 -13.50
C ILE A 29 18.01 11.94 -13.50
N LEU A 30 17.51 12.82 -12.62
CA LEU A 30 18.05 14.16 -12.37
C LEU A 30 18.89 14.18 -11.09
N ASN A 31 18.33 13.61 -10.02
CA ASN A 31 18.90 13.57 -8.67
C ASN A 31 18.63 12.20 -8.03
N GLU A 32 19.29 11.89 -6.91
CA GLU A 32 19.05 10.66 -6.15
C GLU A 32 17.57 10.53 -5.70
N HIS A 33 16.94 11.64 -5.30
CA HIS A 33 15.54 11.65 -4.92
C HIS A 33 14.62 11.27 -6.09
N HIS A 34 14.84 11.89 -7.25
CA HIS A 34 14.06 11.59 -8.45
C HIS A 34 14.25 10.13 -8.90
N PHE A 35 15.44 9.56 -8.72
CA PHE A 35 15.65 8.13 -8.97
C PHE A 35 14.79 7.25 -8.05
N LYS A 36 14.72 7.58 -6.75
CA LYS A 36 13.86 6.86 -5.81
C LYS A 36 12.39 6.96 -6.19
N GLU A 37 11.92 8.14 -6.61
CA GLU A 37 10.54 8.33 -7.08
C GLU A 37 10.23 7.46 -8.31
N LEU A 38 11.09 7.46 -9.33
CA LEU A 38 10.92 6.62 -10.53
C LEU A 38 10.93 5.13 -10.19
N LEU A 39 11.71 4.71 -9.20
CA LEU A 39 11.73 3.33 -8.73
C LEU A 39 10.45 2.98 -7.95
N PHE A 40 9.98 3.88 -7.09
CA PHE A 40 8.75 3.69 -6.33
C PHE A 40 7.51 3.63 -7.23
N GLU A 41 7.46 4.41 -8.31
CA GLU A 41 6.39 4.34 -9.30
C GLU A 41 6.29 2.95 -9.94
N ALA A 42 7.43 2.27 -10.13
CA ALA A 42 7.47 0.92 -10.68
C ALA A 42 7.01 -0.18 -9.70
N ILE A 43 6.95 0.09 -8.39
CA ILE A 43 6.48 -0.87 -7.37
C ILE A 43 4.97 -1.06 -7.45
N SER A 44 4.22 0.02 -7.66
CA SER A 44 2.77 -0.06 -7.82
C SER A 44 2.44 -0.73 -9.15
N PRO A 45 1.58 -1.77 -9.17
CA PRO A 45 1.23 -2.43 -10.42
C PRO A 45 0.54 -1.41 -11.33
N PRO A 46 1.09 -1.15 -12.53
CA PRO A 46 0.52 -0.11 -13.37
C PRO A 46 -0.83 -0.57 -13.92
N PRO A 47 -1.78 0.36 -14.13
CA PRO A 47 -3.07 0.02 -14.69
C PRO A 47 -2.88 -0.60 -16.08
N ILE A 48 -3.52 -1.74 -16.31
CA ILE A 48 -3.58 -2.34 -17.64
C ILE A 48 -4.56 -1.50 -18.44
N ALA A 49 -4.10 -0.91 -19.54
CA ALA A 49 -4.96 -0.17 -20.45
C ALA A 49 -6.06 -1.11 -20.97
N LYS A 50 -7.32 -0.81 -20.64
CA LYS A 50 -8.46 -1.40 -21.34
C LYS A 50 -8.33 -0.96 -22.80
N SER A 51 -8.37 -1.90 -23.74
CA SER A 51 -8.33 -1.60 -25.16
C SER A 51 -9.61 -0.83 -25.56
N THR A 52 -9.61 0.49 -25.38
CA THR A 52 -10.63 1.38 -25.91
C THR A 52 -10.34 1.57 -27.39
N THR A 53 -10.93 0.74 -28.26
CA THR A 53 -11.15 0.99 -29.70
C THR A 53 -11.80 -0.23 -30.35
N ASN A 54 -13.07 -0.08 -30.75
CA ASN A 54 -13.82 -0.77 -31.83
C ASN A 54 -13.17 -2.01 -32.49
N GLY A 55 -12.96 -3.09 -31.72
CA GLY A 55 -12.56 -4.39 -32.24
C GLY A 55 -12.63 -5.45 -31.15
N PRO A 56 -13.05 -6.70 -31.45
CA PRO A 56 -13.20 -7.75 -30.45
C PRO A 56 -11.82 -8.32 -30.10
N LYS A 57 -11.05 -7.60 -29.27
CA LYS A 57 -9.89 -8.14 -28.55
C LYS A 57 -10.00 -7.72 -27.10
N THR A 58 -11.04 -8.20 -26.44
CA THR A 58 -11.11 -8.30 -24.98
C THR A 58 -9.82 -8.97 -24.52
N GLN A 59 -8.95 -8.26 -23.80
CA GLN A 59 -7.89 -8.93 -23.05
C GLN A 59 -8.60 -9.86 -22.06
N SER A 60 -8.56 -11.15 -22.35
CA SER A 60 -9.27 -12.16 -21.59
C SER A 60 -8.60 -12.28 -20.23
N SER A 61 -9.32 -11.98 -19.16
CA SER A 61 -8.93 -12.37 -17.81
C SER A 61 -8.83 -13.89 -17.78
N SER A 62 -7.61 -14.44 -17.81
CA SER A 62 -7.39 -15.87 -17.65
C SER A 62 -7.58 -16.21 -16.18
N LEU A 63 -8.52 -17.11 -15.88
CA LEU A 63 -8.62 -17.67 -14.54
C LEU A 63 -7.45 -18.63 -14.33
N ILE A 64 -6.68 -18.40 -13.28
CA ILE A 64 -5.57 -19.27 -12.90
C ILE A 64 -5.99 -20.02 -11.64
N GLN A 65 -5.81 -21.34 -11.65
CA GLN A 65 -6.07 -22.14 -10.47
C GLN A 65 -4.91 -21.99 -9.48
N MET A 66 -5.22 -21.62 -8.23
CA MET A 66 -4.26 -21.49 -7.14
C MET A 66 -4.56 -22.50 -6.03
N GLY A 67 -3.55 -22.92 -5.28
CA GLY A 67 -3.69 -23.81 -4.12
C GLY A 67 -3.28 -23.12 -2.81
N PHE A 68 -4.05 -23.35 -1.75
CA PHE A 68 -3.72 -22.90 -0.39
C PHE A 68 -3.17 -24.07 0.41
N PRO A 69 -1.85 -24.15 0.63
CA PRO A 69 -1.26 -25.29 1.31
C PRO A 69 -1.36 -25.16 2.84
N ASN A 70 -1.48 -26.30 3.51
CA ASN A 70 -1.34 -26.35 4.96
C ASN A 70 0.14 -26.35 5.34
N LYS A 71 0.49 -25.59 6.39
CA LYS A 71 1.81 -25.60 6.98
C LYS A 71 1.92 -26.80 7.92
N ILE A 72 3.01 -27.54 7.83
CA ILE A 72 3.33 -28.60 8.80
C ILE A 72 3.71 -27.90 10.12
N THR A 73 2.88 -28.05 11.16
CA THR A 73 3.19 -27.67 12.54
C THR A 73 3.81 -28.88 13.26
N HIS A 74 4.91 -28.65 13.98
CA HIS A 74 5.46 -29.65 14.90
C HIS A 74 4.82 -29.42 16.25
N ASP A 75 3.66 -30.02 16.50
CA ASP A 75 3.07 -29.95 17.83
C ASP A 75 3.81 -30.91 18.76
N ALA A 76 4.48 -30.34 19.77
CA ALA A 76 5.39 -31.01 20.70
C ALA A 76 4.75 -32.09 21.62
N HIS A 77 3.49 -32.45 21.39
CA HIS A 77 2.74 -33.37 22.25
C HIS A 77 2.22 -34.65 21.54
N GLN A 78 2.60 -34.88 20.28
CA GLN A 78 2.41 -36.20 19.67
C GLN A 78 3.78 -36.85 19.42
N VAL A 79 3.95 -38.03 20.00
CA VAL A 79 5.17 -38.86 20.05
C VAL A 79 5.51 -39.48 18.68
N ASP A 80 5.01 -38.89 17.59
CA ASP A 80 5.32 -39.24 16.20
C ASP A 80 6.27 -38.18 15.59
N ALA A 81 7.32 -37.85 16.34
CA ALA A 81 8.36 -36.85 16.05
C ALA A 81 9.29 -37.19 14.86
N SER A 82 8.73 -37.73 13.79
CA SER A 82 9.39 -37.87 12.48
C SER A 82 8.29 -37.83 11.44
N THR A 83 8.32 -36.91 10.49
CA THR A 83 9.16 -37.18 9.33
C THR A 83 9.72 -35.87 8.82
N HIS A 84 10.95 -35.61 9.26
CA HIS A 84 11.90 -34.92 8.38
C HIS A 84 11.75 -35.55 6.99
N SER A 85 11.15 -34.81 6.08
CA SER A 85 10.83 -35.28 4.74
C SER A 85 11.64 -34.48 3.74
N PHE A 86 11.83 -35.00 2.54
CA PHE A 86 12.52 -34.27 1.52
C PHE A 86 11.60 -33.18 0.95
N CYS A 87 12.15 -31.98 0.78
CA CYS A 87 11.50 -30.93 0.01
C CYS A 87 11.53 -31.31 -1.48
N ALA A 88 10.39 -31.29 -2.16
CA ALA A 88 10.29 -31.55 -3.59
C ALA A 88 10.99 -30.49 -4.46
N CYS A 89 11.28 -29.30 -3.92
CA CYS A 89 11.98 -28.24 -4.65
C CYS A 89 13.50 -28.48 -4.74
N HIS A 90 14.11 -28.98 -3.66
CA HIS A 90 15.56 -28.98 -3.49
C HIS A 90 16.14 -30.34 -3.11
N SER A 91 15.28 -31.33 -2.87
CA SER A 91 15.65 -32.65 -2.34
C SER A 91 16.45 -32.59 -1.04
N LYS A 92 16.24 -31.52 -0.25
CA LYS A 92 16.85 -31.32 1.06
C LYS A 92 15.90 -31.76 2.14
N LEU A 93 16.45 -32.40 3.16
CA LEU A 93 15.70 -32.78 4.35
C LEU A 93 15.27 -31.52 5.10
N GLN A 94 13.97 -31.36 5.32
CA GLN A 94 13.42 -30.23 6.07
C GLN A 94 12.40 -30.74 7.09
N SER A 95 12.39 -30.15 8.27
CA SER A 95 11.36 -30.43 9.28
C SER A 95 10.07 -29.68 8.93
N THR A 96 10.16 -28.43 8.49
CA THR A 96 9.01 -27.59 8.15
C THR A 96 8.76 -27.55 6.64
N GLY A 97 7.56 -27.14 6.26
CA GLY A 97 7.19 -26.96 4.86
C GLY A 97 5.68 -26.81 4.67
N PHE A 98 5.30 -26.64 3.42
CA PHE A 98 3.94 -26.47 2.95
C PHE A 98 3.53 -27.68 2.09
N ILE A 99 2.39 -28.29 2.39
CA ILE A 99 1.89 -29.45 1.64
C ILE A 99 1.02 -28.98 0.48
N CYS A 100 1.38 -29.35 -0.75
CA CYS A 100 0.59 -29.03 -1.94
C CYS A 100 -0.79 -29.71 -1.86
N PRO A 101 -1.91 -28.96 -1.99
CA PRO A 101 -3.24 -29.52 -1.85
C PRO A 101 -3.66 -30.45 -3.01
N ARG A 102 -2.94 -30.45 -4.13
CA ARG A 102 -3.25 -31.29 -5.30
C ARG A 102 -2.52 -32.62 -5.30
N CYS A 103 -1.21 -32.61 -5.01
CA CYS A 103 -0.37 -33.80 -5.14
C CYS A 103 0.29 -34.25 -3.82
N GLY A 104 0.09 -33.51 -2.72
CA GLY A 104 0.67 -33.83 -1.42
C GLY A 104 2.18 -33.56 -1.30
N SER A 105 2.85 -33.04 -2.34
CA SER A 105 4.29 -32.77 -2.28
C SER A 105 4.61 -31.70 -1.23
N LYS A 106 5.76 -31.83 -0.55
CA LYS A 106 6.25 -30.82 0.38
C LYS A 106 7.11 -29.76 -0.31
N ASN A 107 6.72 -28.50 -0.19
CA ASN A 107 7.44 -27.33 -0.68
C ASN A 107 8.02 -26.53 0.49
N CYS A 108 9.21 -25.95 0.32
CA CYS A 108 9.91 -25.23 1.39
C CYS A 108 9.34 -23.84 1.67
N GLU A 109 8.87 -23.14 0.64
CA GLU A 109 8.47 -21.74 0.69
C GLU A 109 7.29 -21.49 -0.23
N ILE A 110 6.50 -20.48 0.09
CA ILE A 110 5.40 -19.96 -0.72
C ILE A 110 5.53 -18.43 -0.77
N PRO A 111 5.15 -17.74 -1.86
CA PRO A 111 4.47 -18.27 -3.04
C PRO A 111 5.43 -19.00 -4.00
N THR A 112 5.04 -20.17 -4.51
CA THR A 112 5.84 -20.91 -5.50
C THR A 112 4.97 -21.80 -6.39
N ASN A 113 5.51 -22.30 -7.49
CA ASN A 113 4.87 -23.36 -8.27
C ASN A 113 5.31 -24.73 -7.74
N CYS A 114 4.37 -25.63 -7.55
CA CYS A 114 4.68 -26.99 -7.13
C CYS A 114 5.49 -27.73 -8.21
N SER A 115 6.70 -28.23 -7.87
CA SER A 115 7.57 -28.97 -8.80
C SER A 115 6.98 -30.28 -9.33
N VAL A 116 5.94 -30.83 -8.68
CA VAL A 116 5.33 -32.10 -9.06
C VAL A 116 4.13 -31.89 -9.98
N CYS A 117 3.21 -30.98 -9.65
CA CYS A 117 1.95 -30.81 -10.40
C CYS A 117 1.80 -29.44 -11.08
N GLY A 118 2.76 -28.54 -10.94
CA GLY A 118 2.74 -27.20 -11.53
C GLY A 118 1.74 -26.21 -10.90
N LEU A 119 0.97 -26.62 -9.88
CA LEU A 119 0.00 -25.75 -9.23
C LEU A 119 0.72 -24.62 -8.48
N THR A 120 0.32 -23.36 -8.76
CA THR A 120 0.77 -22.20 -7.99
C THR A 120 0.18 -22.25 -6.60
N ILE A 121 1.05 -22.42 -5.60
CA ILE A 121 0.69 -22.47 -4.19
C ILE A 121 1.01 -21.15 -3.50
N VAL A 122 0.02 -20.58 -2.83
CA VAL A 122 0.10 -19.27 -2.15
C VAL A 122 -0.63 -19.33 -0.83
N SER A 123 -0.32 -18.43 0.10
CA SER A 123 -1.09 -18.27 1.33
C SER A 123 -2.20 -17.23 1.13
N SER A 124 -3.32 -17.38 1.84
CA SER A 124 -4.39 -16.38 1.84
C SER A 124 -3.88 -14.98 2.24
N PRO A 125 -2.98 -14.83 3.24
CA PRO A 125 -2.37 -13.54 3.55
C PRO A 125 -1.58 -12.90 2.40
N HIS A 126 -0.90 -13.68 1.55
CA HIS A 126 -0.19 -13.12 0.40
C HIS A 126 -1.14 -12.48 -0.61
N LEU A 127 -2.29 -13.12 -0.87
CA LEU A 127 -3.33 -12.53 -1.71
C LEU A 127 -3.97 -11.31 -1.05
N ALA A 128 -4.27 -11.38 0.25
CA ALA A 128 -4.86 -10.26 0.98
C ALA A 128 -4.00 -8.99 0.93
N ARG A 129 -2.65 -9.12 0.90
CA ARG A 129 -1.74 -7.97 0.73
C ARG A 129 -1.93 -7.24 -0.60
N SER A 130 -2.50 -7.88 -1.62
CA SER A 130 -2.82 -7.24 -2.91
C SER A 130 -4.14 -6.45 -2.87
N TYR A 131 -4.99 -6.65 -1.86
CA TYR A 131 -6.29 -5.99 -1.77
C TYR A 131 -6.21 -4.46 -1.73
N ARG A 132 -5.15 -3.88 -1.15
CA ARG A 132 -4.90 -2.43 -1.17
C ARG A 132 -4.83 -1.84 -2.59
N HIS A 133 -4.41 -2.64 -3.57
CA HIS A 133 -4.35 -2.20 -4.97
C HIS A 133 -5.66 -2.46 -5.72
N LEU A 134 -6.43 -3.48 -5.31
CA LEU A 134 -7.73 -3.82 -5.89
C LEU A 134 -8.84 -2.90 -5.39
N PHE A 135 -8.74 -2.44 -4.15
CA PHE A 135 -9.73 -1.59 -3.48
C PHE A 135 -9.02 -0.41 -2.79
N PRO A 136 -8.53 0.58 -3.54
CA PRO A 136 -7.88 1.75 -2.96
C PRO A 136 -8.87 2.52 -2.09
N VAL A 137 -8.43 2.99 -0.93
CA VAL A 137 -9.23 3.82 -0.04
C VAL A 137 -9.20 5.27 -0.52
N SER A 138 -10.33 5.95 -0.45
CA SER A 138 -10.43 7.37 -0.80
C SER A 138 -9.73 8.24 0.23
N ASN A 139 -8.96 9.21 -0.24
CA ASN A 139 -8.33 10.22 0.60
C ASN A 139 -9.38 10.94 1.46
N TRP A 140 -8.99 11.31 2.69
CA TRP A 140 -9.83 12.15 3.51
C TRP A 140 -9.87 13.58 2.95
N ILE A 141 -11.01 14.24 3.16
CA ILE A 141 -11.24 15.57 2.65
C ILE A 141 -10.91 16.57 3.76
N GLU A 142 -10.02 17.49 3.45
CA GLU A 142 -9.66 18.59 4.34
C GLU A 142 -10.86 19.53 4.54
N LYS A 143 -11.16 19.84 5.79
CA LYS A 143 -12.09 20.87 6.20
C LYS A 143 -11.32 22.01 6.83
N ASN A 144 -11.48 23.19 6.25
CA ASN A 144 -10.96 24.41 6.83
C ASN A 144 -11.67 24.71 8.14
N ALA A 145 -10.88 24.84 9.20
CA ALA A 145 -11.25 25.27 10.54
C ALA A 145 -12.20 26.49 10.56
N ASN A 146 -12.08 27.40 9.58
CA ASN A 146 -12.93 28.60 9.48
C ASN A 146 -14.44 28.31 9.32
N SER A 147 -14.82 27.10 8.88
CA SER A 147 -16.21 26.72 8.64
C SER A 147 -16.90 26.05 9.84
N LEU A 148 -16.14 25.68 10.89
CA LEU A 148 -16.68 24.96 12.06
C LEU A 148 -16.76 25.90 13.27
N SER A 149 -17.99 26.23 13.68
CA SER A 149 -18.27 27.05 14.86
C SER A 149 -17.88 26.31 16.15
N HIS A 150 -16.83 26.77 16.84
CA HIS A 150 -16.53 26.54 18.27
C HIS A 150 -16.80 25.15 18.85
N GLN A 151 -16.49 24.07 18.13
CA GLN A 151 -16.55 22.72 18.66
C GLN A 151 -15.14 22.19 18.88
N THR A 152 -14.87 21.74 20.10
CA THR A 152 -13.70 20.90 20.39
C THR A 152 -13.96 19.54 19.73
N PHE A 153 -13.10 19.15 18.79
CA PHE A 153 -13.20 17.84 18.14
C PHE A 153 -12.18 16.89 18.74
N LYS A 154 -12.51 15.60 18.79
CA LYS A 154 -11.56 14.54 19.09
C LYS A 154 -11.25 13.76 17.83
N CYS A 155 -9.97 13.48 17.59
CA CYS A 155 -9.55 12.63 16.49
C CYS A 155 -10.02 11.20 16.76
N PHE A 156 -10.79 10.61 15.86
CA PHE A 156 -11.27 9.23 16.02
C PHE A 156 -10.14 8.19 16.05
N GLY A 157 -9.00 8.49 15.42
CA GLY A 157 -7.86 7.56 15.33
C GLY A 157 -6.94 7.55 16.55
N CYS A 158 -6.67 8.71 17.15
CA CYS A 158 -5.69 8.85 18.24
C CYS A 158 -6.24 9.52 19.51
N ASP A 159 -7.54 9.85 19.52
CA ASP A 159 -8.26 10.52 20.61
C ASP A 159 -7.68 11.88 21.06
N LYS A 160 -6.78 12.46 20.26
CA LYS A 160 -6.24 13.81 20.49
C LYS A 160 -7.33 14.86 20.29
N GLU A 161 -7.37 15.85 21.17
CA GLU A 161 -8.22 17.03 21.03
C GLU A 161 -7.70 17.97 19.94
N LEU A 162 -8.60 18.43 19.08
CA LEU A 162 -8.35 19.32 17.95
C LEU A 162 -9.03 20.65 18.24
N GLN A 163 -8.20 21.66 18.51
CA GLN A 163 -8.64 23.00 18.88
C GLN A 163 -8.64 23.91 17.64
N VAL A 164 -9.84 24.28 17.18
CA VAL A 164 -10.00 25.23 16.08
C VAL A 164 -9.92 26.65 16.64
N ASN A 165 -8.72 27.23 16.66
CA ASN A 165 -8.53 28.63 17.01
C ASN A 165 -8.85 29.50 15.78
N LYS A 166 -9.94 30.28 15.84
CA LYS A 166 -10.17 31.36 14.87
C LYS A 166 -8.98 32.31 14.95
N ALA A 167 -8.41 32.69 13.80
CA ALA A 167 -7.55 33.85 13.73
C ALA A 167 -8.40 35.07 14.14
N SER A 168 -8.22 35.53 15.37
CA SER A 168 -8.83 36.77 15.84
C SER A 168 -8.30 37.91 14.98
N GLN A 169 -9.18 38.53 14.19
CA GLN A 169 -8.94 39.88 13.69
C GLN A 169 -8.98 40.81 14.90
N THR A 170 -7.82 41.29 15.35
CA THR A 170 -7.73 42.43 16.27
C THR A 170 -7.35 43.66 15.45
N ASN A 171 -8.31 44.55 15.22
CA ASN A 171 -8.01 45.97 15.05
C ASN A 171 -8.12 46.60 16.44
N ASP A 172 -7.01 47.17 16.92
CA ASP A 172 -6.85 48.29 17.89
C ASP A 172 -7.49 48.14 19.30
N GLU A 173 -6.91 48.52 20.44
CA GLU A 173 -5.70 49.26 20.84
C GLU A 173 -5.54 49.05 22.37
N SER A 174 -4.31 49.23 22.88
CA SER A 174 -3.92 49.56 24.28
C SER A 174 -3.72 48.47 25.37
N ASN A 175 -2.42 48.18 25.58
CA ASN A 175 -1.63 48.39 26.82
C ASN A 175 -1.62 47.32 27.94
N GLY A 176 -0.42 46.77 28.22
CA GLY A 176 -0.05 46.29 29.57
C GLY A 176 0.62 44.91 29.71
N ASN A 177 1.92 44.83 29.38
CA ASN A 177 2.98 44.09 30.09
C ASN A 177 2.79 42.60 30.48
N SER A 178 3.47 41.68 29.76
CA SER A 178 4.32 40.62 30.33
C SER A 178 5.17 39.93 29.25
N ASN A 179 6.46 39.86 29.51
CA ASN A 179 7.49 39.32 28.63
C ASN A 179 7.62 37.79 28.72
N ASN A 180 8.10 37.21 27.61
CA ASN A 180 8.78 35.92 27.42
C ASN A 180 7.95 34.70 26.98
N ALA A 181 7.69 34.69 25.67
CA ALA A 181 8.20 33.71 24.72
C ALA A 181 8.07 32.21 25.05
N THR A 182 6.97 31.61 24.60
CA THR A 182 7.08 30.44 23.73
C THR A 182 6.32 30.74 22.43
N ASN A 183 7.01 30.59 21.30
CA ASN A 183 6.46 30.72 19.95
C ASN A 183 5.31 29.73 19.75
N ALA A 184 4.08 30.13 20.08
CA ALA A 184 2.88 29.45 19.62
C ALA A 184 2.59 29.93 18.20
N ASN A 185 3.37 29.43 17.23
CA ASN A 185 2.94 29.36 15.83
C ASN A 185 1.64 28.55 15.84
N ASN A 186 0.50 29.20 15.97
CA ASN A 186 -0.81 28.55 16.01
C ASN A 186 -1.04 27.95 14.62
N PRO A 187 -0.77 26.65 14.40
CA PRO A 187 -0.93 26.09 13.08
C PRO A 187 -2.44 26.08 12.86
N SER A 188 -2.90 26.58 11.73
CA SER A 188 -4.20 26.18 11.19
C SER A 188 -4.27 24.66 11.27
N ILE A 189 -5.03 24.11 12.23
CA ILE A 189 -5.11 22.67 12.40
C ILE A 189 -5.93 22.17 11.22
N ASN A 190 -5.23 21.58 10.25
CA ASN A 190 -5.86 20.93 9.11
C ASN A 190 -6.64 19.73 9.65
N LEU A 191 -7.96 19.80 9.48
CA LEU A 191 -8.92 18.84 10.01
C LEU A 191 -9.42 17.98 8.85
N TYR A 192 -9.26 16.67 8.96
CA TYR A 192 -9.61 15.74 7.88
C TYR A 192 -10.87 14.98 8.25
N HIS A 193 -11.69 14.64 7.26
CA HIS A 193 -12.84 13.77 7.49
C HIS A 193 -12.99 12.72 6.39
N CYS A 194 -13.44 11.54 6.81
CA CYS A 194 -13.71 10.46 5.86
C CYS A 194 -15.07 10.70 5.17
N PRO A 195 -15.15 10.63 3.82
CA PRO A 195 -16.42 10.82 3.11
C PRO A 195 -17.46 9.70 3.38
N ARG A 196 -17.02 8.53 3.87
CA ARG A 196 -17.87 7.36 4.07
C ARG A 196 -18.42 7.26 5.50
N CYS A 197 -17.55 7.21 6.52
CA CYS A 197 -18.01 7.14 7.92
C CYS A 197 -18.23 8.52 8.57
N LYS A 198 -17.80 9.61 7.94
CA LYS A 198 -17.92 11.00 8.43
C LYS A 198 -17.20 11.30 9.75
N ASN A 199 -16.33 10.39 10.22
CA ASN A 199 -15.48 10.63 11.38
C ASN A 199 -14.37 11.65 11.06
N MET A 200 -13.90 12.32 12.11
CA MET A 200 -12.90 13.39 12.04
C MET A 200 -11.52 12.87 12.46
N PHE A 201 -10.48 13.33 11.78
CA PHE A 201 -9.11 12.88 11.97
C PHE A 201 -8.12 14.05 11.92
N CYS A 202 -6.98 13.89 12.61
CA CYS A 202 -5.86 14.82 12.55
C CYS A 202 -4.91 14.50 11.37
N TYR A 203 -4.03 15.44 11.05
CA TYR A 203 -3.01 15.28 10.01
C TYR A 203 -2.13 14.03 10.20
N GLU A 204 -1.68 13.76 11.43
CA GLU A 204 -0.85 12.58 11.70
C GLU A 204 -1.58 11.28 11.35
N CYS A 205 -2.87 11.19 11.68
CA CYS A 205 -3.69 10.03 11.34
C CYS A 205 -3.92 9.89 9.83
N ASP A 206 -3.90 10.99 9.07
CA ASP A 206 -4.05 10.96 7.61
C ASP A 206 -2.82 10.34 6.93
N ILE A 207 -1.61 10.62 7.44
CA ILE A 207 -0.38 9.95 7.00
C ILE A 207 -0.48 8.42 7.22
N TYR A 208 -0.95 8.00 8.40
CA TYR A 208 -1.13 6.57 8.68
C TYR A 208 -2.25 5.94 7.85
N HIS A 209 -3.29 6.70 7.49
CA HIS A 209 -4.37 6.26 6.62
C HIS A 209 -3.83 5.86 5.24
N GLU A 210 -2.93 6.65 4.66
CA GLU A 210 -2.27 6.31 3.39
C GLU A 210 -1.40 5.05 3.51
N GLN A 211 -0.66 4.90 4.62
CA GLN A 211 0.22 3.74 4.83
C GLN A 211 -0.54 2.44 5.10
N LEU A 212 -1.62 2.50 5.89
CA LEU A 212 -2.46 1.34 6.22
C LEU A 212 -3.40 0.98 5.06
N GLY A 213 -3.75 1.95 4.21
CA GLY A 213 -4.72 1.78 3.14
C GLY A 213 -6.10 1.41 3.66
N LEU A 214 -6.46 1.90 4.86
CA LEU A 214 -7.67 1.55 5.62
C LEU A 214 -8.11 2.76 6.46
N CYS A 215 -9.40 3.07 6.47
CA CYS A 215 -9.97 4.06 7.38
C CYS A 215 -10.53 3.34 8.64
N PRO A 216 -10.02 3.60 9.86
CA PRO A 216 -10.44 2.89 11.08
C PRO A 216 -11.94 2.98 11.36
N GLY A 217 -12.60 4.07 10.97
CA GLY A 217 -14.04 4.25 11.16
C GLY A 217 -14.92 3.57 10.10
N CYS A 218 -14.34 3.04 9.02
CA CYS A 218 -15.06 2.31 7.96
C CYS A 218 -14.88 0.79 8.03
N CYS A 219 -14.01 0.32 8.93
CA CYS A 219 -13.81 -1.09 9.23
C CYS A 219 -15.06 -1.70 9.89
#